data_AF-A0A1G1AKG3-F1
#
_entry.id   AF-A0A1G1AKG3-F1
#
_cell.length_a   1.000
_cell.length_b   1.000
_cell.length_c   1.000
_cell.angle_alpha   90.00
_cell.angle_beta   90.00
_cell.angle_gamma   90.00
#
_symmetry.space_group_name_H-M   'P 1'
#
loop_
_entity.id
_entity.type
_entity.pdbx_description
1 polymer ?
#
loop_
_entity_poly.entity_id
_entity_poly.type
_entity_poly.pdbx_seq_one_letter_code
_entity_poly.pdbx_strand_id
1 'polypeptide(L)'
;MKLSEYLGVIPGILKRPEQQSWFEKLEKGARRGIDIYNEADELARLSMKVQLGNRIRTEELKAWYGEPEGNSLFQGTSVTSLTIPHVLDAPLEIGSIEQLEDILADAYIARHREHVDKVRNAIQEDTSLWVREGLYYGVAVCSKLLSQAFGLSVGKEEAVCNVMGTVVDPHEITSYPLEVRDAYYRKCVERISVFQGLSLQRRDIESSLALADISKPRIAAYKDRILLGPVLCNEIAAVMSERLTGLIREKSRGEISPRGLTVVIYDTDTPYTYHQIMGFQDDGLSPVLSGLVVMGASGTIDAFRWLYAYRVSLVAQKIQKSSLYSQVHSRFIPFVFFGVLVWRDAEILLDMDNLHRLRYRGNICPALESAYLLPGVVTQGPQGRAGFDWAEFRKQHNR
;
A
#
# COMPACT_ATOMS: atom_id res chain seq x y z
N MET A 1 -4.06 -21.44 4.73
CA MET A 1 -4.65 -21.40 3.38
C MET A 1 -3.60 -20.98 2.35
N LYS A 2 -3.66 -21.51 1.12
CA LYS A 2 -2.79 -21.07 0.01
C LYS A 2 -3.26 -19.72 -0.57
N LEU A 3 -2.37 -19.01 -1.28
CA LEU A 3 -2.72 -17.74 -1.92
C LEU A 3 -3.89 -17.86 -2.91
N SER A 4 -3.92 -18.91 -3.74
CA SER A 4 -5.01 -19.15 -4.70
C SER A 4 -6.36 -19.42 -4.03
N GLU A 5 -6.37 -20.14 -2.91
CA GLU A 5 -7.56 -20.37 -2.08
C GLU A 5 -8.03 -19.06 -1.44
N TYR A 6 -7.11 -18.28 -0.89
CA TYR A 6 -7.37 -16.99 -0.26
C TYR A 6 -8.01 -15.99 -1.24
N LEU A 7 -7.51 -15.95 -2.47
CA LEU A 7 -8.03 -15.11 -3.55
C LEU A 7 -9.27 -15.71 -4.25
N GLY A 8 -9.74 -16.89 -3.84
CA GLY A 8 -10.92 -17.56 -4.40
C GLY A 8 -12.22 -16.76 -4.25
N VAL A 9 -12.26 -15.76 -3.35
CA VAL A 9 -13.40 -14.86 -3.15
C VAL A 9 -13.48 -13.71 -4.17
N ILE A 10 -12.38 -13.40 -4.87
CA ILE A 10 -12.29 -12.25 -5.79
C ILE A 10 -13.35 -12.32 -6.90
N PRO A 11 -13.63 -13.47 -7.57
CA PRO A 11 -14.71 -13.55 -8.56
C PRO A 11 -16.08 -13.13 -8.01
N GLY A 12 -16.32 -13.32 -6.71
CA GLY A 12 -17.52 -12.82 -6.03
C GLY A 12 -17.51 -11.30 -5.86
N ILE A 13 -16.38 -10.74 -5.39
CA ILE A 13 -16.18 -9.28 -5.25
C ILE A 13 -16.39 -8.58 -6.59
N LEU A 14 -15.81 -9.12 -7.67
CA LEU A 14 -15.92 -8.57 -9.01
C LEU A 14 -17.37 -8.50 -9.50
N LYS A 15 -18.28 -9.38 -9.04
CA LYS A 15 -19.69 -9.37 -9.48
C LYS A 15 -20.56 -8.38 -8.71
N ARG A 16 -20.06 -7.76 -7.64
CA ARG A 16 -20.87 -6.86 -6.82
C ARG A 16 -21.17 -5.56 -7.57
N PRO A 17 -22.43 -5.04 -7.56
CA PRO A 17 -22.81 -3.86 -8.33
C PRO A 17 -21.95 -2.62 -8.03
N GLU A 18 -21.60 -2.43 -6.76
CA GLU A 18 -20.80 -1.32 -6.30
C GLU A 18 -19.33 -1.42 -6.74
N GLN A 19 -18.82 -2.64 -6.94
CA GLN A 19 -17.49 -2.88 -7.50
C GLN A 19 -17.47 -2.59 -9.01
N GLN A 20 -18.53 -2.99 -9.73
CA GLN A 20 -18.69 -2.70 -11.16
C GLN A 20 -18.82 -1.19 -11.42
N SER A 21 -19.67 -0.50 -10.65
CA SER A 21 -19.80 0.96 -10.73
C SER A 21 -18.47 1.69 -10.48
N TRP A 22 -17.68 1.19 -9.52
CA TRP A 22 -16.34 1.71 -9.29
C TRP A 22 -15.41 1.50 -10.50
N PHE A 23 -15.42 0.32 -11.13
CA PHE A 23 -14.60 0.06 -12.31
C PHE A 23 -14.98 0.89 -13.52
N GLU A 24 -16.27 1.12 -13.76
CA GLU A 24 -16.74 2.06 -14.80
C GLU A 24 -16.24 3.48 -14.54
N LYS A 25 -16.28 3.93 -13.28
CA LYS A 25 -15.76 5.24 -12.88
C LYS A 25 -14.25 5.33 -13.06
N LEU A 26 -13.52 4.30 -12.63
CA LEU A 26 -12.07 4.20 -12.78
C LEU A 26 -11.66 4.27 -14.26
N GLU A 27 -12.28 3.45 -15.10
CA GLU A 27 -12.01 3.41 -16.55
C GLU A 27 -12.26 4.78 -17.18
N LYS A 28 -13.44 5.38 -16.93
CA LYS A 28 -13.79 6.70 -17.45
C LYS A 28 -12.82 7.79 -16.98
N GLY A 29 -12.48 7.79 -15.70
CA GLY A 29 -11.56 8.77 -15.09
C GLY A 29 -10.15 8.65 -15.64
N ALA A 30 -9.61 7.43 -15.67
CA ALA A 30 -8.27 7.15 -16.19
C ALA A 30 -8.17 7.44 -17.69
N ARG A 31 -9.16 7.02 -18.49
CA ARG A 31 -9.19 7.30 -19.93
C ARG A 31 -9.18 8.78 -20.20
N ARG A 32 -10.03 9.55 -19.51
CA ARG A 32 -10.05 11.02 -19.62
C ARG A 32 -8.68 11.63 -19.27
N GLY A 33 -8.00 11.13 -18.25
CA GLY A 33 -6.65 11.60 -17.92
C GLY A 33 -5.62 11.27 -19.00
N ILE A 34 -5.66 10.05 -19.53
CA ILE A 34 -4.78 9.63 -20.65
C ILE A 34 -5.04 10.51 -21.88
N ASP A 35 -6.29 10.76 -22.24
CA ASP A 35 -6.67 11.60 -23.37
C ASP A 35 -6.15 13.04 -23.19
N ILE A 36 -6.36 13.64 -22.00
CA ILE A 36 -5.82 14.97 -21.65
C ILE A 36 -4.29 15.00 -21.80
N TYR A 37 -3.59 13.98 -21.33
CA TYR A 37 -2.13 13.92 -21.43
C TYR A 37 -1.65 13.77 -22.88
N ASN A 38 -2.31 12.91 -23.66
CA ASN A 38 -1.95 12.62 -25.05
C ASN A 38 -2.27 13.78 -26.00
N GLU A 39 -3.33 14.54 -25.75
CA GLU A 39 -3.70 15.72 -26.57
C GLU A 39 -2.89 16.97 -26.18
N ALA A 40 -2.31 17.01 -24.98
CA ALA A 40 -1.49 18.11 -24.52
C ALA A 40 -0.18 18.24 -25.30
N ASP A 41 0.25 19.49 -25.53
CA ASP A 41 1.58 19.79 -26.04
C ASP A 41 2.68 19.47 -25.01
N GLU A 42 3.95 19.54 -25.44
CA GLU A 42 5.10 19.19 -24.61
C GLU A 42 5.18 20.03 -23.31
N LEU A 43 4.88 21.34 -23.39
CA LEU A 43 4.91 22.24 -22.24
C LEU A 43 3.80 21.92 -21.23
N ALA A 44 2.60 21.63 -21.72
CA ALA A 44 1.46 21.24 -20.91
C ALA A 44 1.72 19.89 -20.23
N ARG A 45 2.26 18.90 -20.95
CA ARG A 45 2.66 17.61 -20.35
C ARG A 45 3.73 17.79 -19.27
N LEU A 46 4.73 18.64 -19.50
CA LEU A 46 5.75 18.96 -18.51
C LEU A 46 5.14 19.62 -17.27
N SER A 47 4.21 20.57 -17.45
CA SER A 47 3.50 21.21 -16.34
C SER A 47 2.68 20.21 -15.52
N MET A 48 1.97 19.29 -16.18
CA MET A 48 1.22 18.21 -15.53
C MET A 48 2.14 17.32 -14.68
N LYS A 49 3.29 16.90 -15.23
CA LYS A 49 4.32 16.13 -14.51
C LYS A 49 4.81 16.87 -13.27
N VAL A 50 5.14 18.16 -13.41
CA VAL A 50 5.62 18.99 -12.30
C VAL A 50 4.56 19.10 -11.20
N GLN A 51 3.28 19.29 -11.57
CA GLN A 51 2.20 19.37 -10.59
C GLN A 51 1.98 18.05 -9.84
N LEU A 52 2.03 16.91 -10.54
CA LEU A 52 1.97 15.59 -9.91
C LEU A 52 3.18 15.35 -9.01
N GLY A 53 4.38 15.67 -9.48
CA GLY A 53 5.61 15.58 -8.70
C GLY A 53 5.57 16.44 -7.43
N ASN A 54 5.05 17.67 -7.51
CA ASN A 54 4.87 18.55 -6.37
C ASN A 54 3.89 17.98 -5.33
N ARG A 55 2.81 17.32 -5.77
CA ARG A 55 1.88 16.64 -4.87
C ARG A 55 2.55 15.49 -4.15
N ILE A 56 3.31 14.65 -4.85
CA ILE A 56 4.07 13.55 -4.24
C ILE A 56 5.11 14.09 -3.26
N ARG A 57 5.87 15.11 -3.65
CA ARG A 57 6.85 15.74 -2.77
C ARG A 57 6.21 16.32 -1.51
N THR A 58 5.00 16.86 -1.63
CA THR A 58 4.23 17.34 -0.48
C THR A 58 3.92 16.19 0.48
N GLU A 59 3.56 15.02 -0.03
CA GLU A 59 3.33 13.82 0.80
C GLU A 59 4.61 13.33 1.48
N GLU A 60 5.75 13.35 0.78
CA GLU A 60 7.05 13.02 1.36
C GLU A 60 7.42 13.97 2.50
N LEU A 61 7.28 15.28 2.29
CA LEU A 61 7.53 16.29 3.32
C LEU A 61 6.62 16.08 4.53
N LYS A 62 5.32 15.83 4.31
CA LYS A 62 4.37 15.52 5.39
C LYS A 62 4.73 14.25 6.15
N ALA A 63 5.26 13.22 5.47
CA ALA A 63 5.78 12.02 6.11
C ALA A 63 7.08 12.27 6.89
N TRP A 64 7.84 13.32 6.58
CA TRP A 64 8.99 13.77 7.40
C TRP A 64 8.55 14.45 8.69
N TYR A 65 7.51 15.28 8.65
CA TYR A 65 6.92 15.86 9.87
C TYR A 65 6.09 14.84 10.70
N GLY A 66 5.95 13.62 10.22
CA GLY A 66 5.29 12.52 10.93
C GLY A 66 6.22 11.63 11.75
N GLU A 67 7.48 12.04 11.97
CA GLU A 67 8.39 11.27 12.82
C GLU A 67 7.85 11.18 14.26
N PRO A 68 7.79 9.98 14.86
CA PRO A 68 7.41 9.88 16.25
C PRO A 68 8.46 10.46 17.19
N GLU A 69 8.17 11.64 17.73
CA GLU A 69 8.94 12.24 18.82
C GLU A 69 8.38 11.82 20.19
N GLY A 70 9.17 11.04 20.93
CA GLY A 70 8.88 10.65 22.31
C GLY A 70 7.60 9.80 22.43
N ASN A 71 6.75 10.17 23.39
CA ASN A 71 5.50 9.47 23.71
C ASN A 71 4.24 10.17 23.16
N SER A 72 4.38 11.08 22.19
CA SER A 72 3.20 11.79 21.67
C SER A 72 2.29 10.81 20.93
N LEU A 73 1.01 10.82 21.31
CA LEU A 73 -0.02 10.00 20.69
C LEU A 73 -0.42 10.52 19.31
N PHE A 74 -0.48 11.85 19.18
CA PHE A 74 -0.84 12.53 17.94
C PHE A 74 0.40 13.17 17.33
N GLN A 75 0.76 12.71 16.13
CA GLN A 75 1.97 13.09 15.40
C GLN A 75 1.71 13.00 13.90
N GLY A 76 2.36 13.84 13.10
CA GLY A 76 2.13 13.87 11.66
C GLY A 76 0.89 14.64 11.25
N THR A 77 0.37 14.36 10.04
CA THR A 77 -0.62 15.23 9.39
C THR A 77 -1.84 14.47 8.89
N SER A 78 -3.02 14.99 9.21
CA SER A 78 -4.34 14.55 8.74
C SER A 78 -4.55 13.03 8.81
N VAL A 79 -4.16 12.28 7.76
CA VAL A 79 -4.34 10.82 7.64
C VAL A 79 -3.30 9.97 8.39
N THR A 80 -2.20 10.58 8.85
CA THR A 80 -1.18 9.90 9.68
C THR A 80 -1.12 10.46 11.08
N SER A 81 -2.10 11.28 11.48
CA SER A 81 -2.09 12.02 12.75
C SER A 81 -2.09 11.12 13.98
N LEU A 82 -2.59 9.89 13.85
CA LEU A 82 -2.45 8.85 14.86
C LEU A 82 -1.70 7.70 14.20
N THR A 83 -0.45 7.46 14.58
CA THR A 83 0.36 6.36 14.01
C THR A 83 0.92 5.50 15.13
N ILE A 84 0.44 4.27 15.26
CA ILE A 84 0.74 3.39 16.40
C ILE A 84 1.49 2.14 15.93
N PRO A 85 2.78 2.01 16.27
CA PRO A 85 3.51 0.77 16.02
C PRO A 85 3.01 -0.35 16.93
N HIS A 86 2.89 -1.56 16.38
CA HIS A 86 2.78 -2.75 17.20
C HIS A 86 4.19 -3.26 17.53
N VAL A 87 4.67 -2.98 18.74
CA VAL A 87 6.03 -3.38 19.18
C VAL A 87 5.98 -4.75 19.87
N LEU A 88 6.89 -5.63 19.48
CA LEU A 88 7.10 -6.98 20.03
C LEU A 88 8.53 -7.15 20.54
N ASP A 89 8.72 -8.05 21.50
CA ASP A 89 10.04 -8.38 22.06
C ASP A 89 10.78 -9.45 21.24
N ALA A 90 10.07 -10.15 20.34
CA ALA A 90 10.61 -11.17 19.45
C ALA A 90 10.06 -11.01 18.03
N PRO A 91 10.78 -11.50 16.99
CA PRO A 91 10.25 -11.56 15.64
C PRO A 91 8.94 -12.34 15.59
N LEU A 92 8.02 -11.91 14.73
CA LEU A 92 6.76 -12.61 14.54
C LEU A 92 6.98 -13.89 13.75
N GLU A 93 6.62 -15.04 14.33
CA GLU A 93 6.60 -16.31 13.62
C GLU A 93 5.19 -16.56 13.05
N ILE A 94 5.06 -16.42 11.73
CA ILE A 94 3.79 -16.57 11.02
C ILE A 94 3.82 -17.87 10.23
N GLY A 95 2.88 -18.77 10.53
CA GLY A 95 2.67 -20.03 9.80
C GLY A 95 1.57 -19.96 8.74
N SER A 96 0.67 -18.97 8.79
CA SER A 96 -0.39 -18.81 7.81
C SER A 96 -0.96 -17.39 7.72
N ILE A 97 -1.68 -17.09 6.63
CA ILE A 97 -2.38 -15.83 6.44
C ILE A 97 -3.46 -15.60 7.50
N GLU A 98 -4.20 -16.65 7.87
CA GLU A 98 -5.22 -16.58 8.91
C GLU A 98 -4.60 -16.22 10.27
N GLN A 99 -3.42 -16.76 10.57
CA GLN A 99 -2.70 -16.39 11.79
C GLN A 99 -2.27 -14.91 11.77
N LEU A 100 -1.78 -14.40 10.63
CA LEU A 100 -1.45 -12.98 10.49
C LEU A 100 -2.70 -12.09 10.67
N GLU A 101 -3.83 -12.46 10.09
CA GLU A 101 -5.11 -11.75 10.25
C GLU A 101 -5.56 -11.73 11.72
N ASP A 102 -5.43 -12.85 12.42
CA ASP A 102 -5.75 -12.98 13.84
C ASP A 102 -4.88 -12.08 14.71
N ILE A 103 -3.56 -12.09 14.48
CA ILE A 103 -2.58 -11.23 15.17
C ILE A 103 -2.87 -9.75 14.93
N LEU A 104 -3.18 -9.37 13.69
CA LEU A 104 -3.53 -8.00 13.33
C LEU A 104 -4.81 -7.53 14.04
N ALA A 105 -5.84 -8.38 14.08
CA ALA A 105 -7.10 -8.07 14.76
C ALA A 105 -6.91 -7.93 16.29
N ASP A 106 -6.18 -8.86 16.92
CA ASP A 106 -5.88 -8.80 18.36
C ASP A 106 -5.05 -7.58 18.71
N ALA A 107 -4.02 -7.29 17.90
CA ALA A 107 -3.19 -6.11 18.06
C ALA A 107 -4.02 -4.81 17.90
N TYR A 108 -4.92 -4.76 16.92
CA TYR A 108 -5.82 -3.62 16.74
C TYR A 108 -6.65 -3.38 17.99
N ILE A 109 -7.33 -4.42 18.50
CA ILE A 109 -8.22 -4.32 19.67
C ILE A 109 -7.43 -3.89 20.91
N ALA A 110 -6.26 -4.51 21.14
CA ALA A 110 -5.41 -4.18 22.28
C ALA A 110 -4.96 -2.72 22.25
N ARG A 111 -4.46 -2.25 21.09
CA ARG A 111 -4.00 -0.86 20.92
C ARG A 111 -5.16 0.13 20.98
N HIS A 112 -6.32 -0.22 20.44
CA HIS A 112 -7.53 0.61 20.55
C HIS A 112 -7.89 0.85 22.02
N ARG A 113 -8.02 -0.21 22.81
CA ARG A 113 -8.36 -0.14 24.24
C ARG A 113 -7.31 0.62 25.04
N GLU A 114 -6.02 0.45 24.72
CA GLU A 114 -4.91 1.17 25.35
C GLU A 114 -4.99 2.69 25.14
N HIS A 115 -5.47 3.14 23.97
CA HIS A 115 -5.42 4.54 23.57
C HIS A 115 -6.75 5.29 23.68
N VAL A 116 -7.87 4.58 23.86
CA VAL A 116 -9.22 5.17 23.91
C VAL A 116 -9.35 6.33 24.89
N ASP A 117 -8.89 6.17 26.13
CA ASP A 117 -9.05 7.21 27.14
C ASP A 117 -8.12 8.40 26.88
N LYS A 118 -6.94 8.15 26.30
CA LYS A 118 -6.03 9.23 25.87
C LYS A 118 -6.64 10.05 24.74
N VAL A 119 -7.30 9.40 23.77
CA VAL A 119 -8.01 10.11 22.69
C VAL A 119 -9.19 10.91 23.23
N ARG A 120 -10.02 10.33 24.10
CA ARG A 120 -11.15 11.02 24.75
C ARG A 120 -10.73 12.27 25.51
N ASN A 121 -9.60 12.19 26.23
CA ASN A 121 -9.10 13.30 27.04
C ASN A 121 -8.40 14.39 26.20
N ALA A 122 -7.86 14.04 25.03
CA ALA A 122 -7.11 14.96 24.19
C ALA A 122 -7.99 15.75 23.21
N ILE A 123 -9.16 15.23 22.85
CA ILE A 123 -10.07 15.82 21.86
C ILE A 123 -11.28 16.40 22.57
N GLN A 124 -11.52 17.70 22.38
CA GLN A 124 -12.64 18.42 23.02
C GLN A 124 -14.02 18.00 22.46
N GLU A 125 -14.04 17.47 21.24
CA GLU A 125 -15.26 17.07 20.52
C GLU A 125 -15.75 15.69 20.99
N ASP A 126 -17.02 15.36 20.72
CA ASP A 126 -17.55 14.03 21.03
C ASP A 126 -16.84 12.95 20.18
N THR A 127 -16.09 12.08 20.85
CA THR A 127 -15.35 10.98 20.26
C THR A 127 -16.09 9.65 20.30
N SER A 128 -17.33 9.60 20.81
CA SER A 128 -18.06 8.34 21.06
C SER A 128 -18.24 7.49 19.79
N LEU A 129 -18.60 8.14 18.68
CA LEU A 129 -18.73 7.46 17.38
C LEU A 129 -17.39 6.91 16.89
N TRP A 130 -16.34 7.72 17.00
CA TRP A 130 -14.99 7.33 16.61
C TRP A 130 -14.49 6.14 17.42
N VAL A 131 -14.67 6.17 18.74
CA VAL A 131 -14.28 5.07 19.63
C VAL A 131 -15.03 3.79 19.26
N ARG A 132 -16.32 3.89 18.96
CA ARG A 132 -17.14 2.74 18.55
C ARG A 132 -16.73 2.18 17.18
N GLU A 133 -16.44 3.03 16.20
CA GLU A 133 -15.99 2.59 14.87
C GLU A 133 -14.55 2.10 14.90
N GLY A 134 -13.74 2.63 15.81
CA GLY A 134 -12.35 2.29 15.97
C GLY A 134 -11.41 3.46 15.68
N LEU A 135 -10.35 3.56 16.47
CA LEU A 135 -9.39 4.66 16.40
C LEU A 135 -8.57 4.69 15.10
N TYR A 136 -8.36 3.53 14.49
CA TYR A 136 -7.49 3.38 13.33
C TYR A 136 -8.33 3.08 12.09
N TYR A 137 -7.94 3.67 10.95
CA TYR A 137 -8.63 3.48 9.67
C TYR A 137 -7.83 2.64 8.70
N GLY A 138 -6.64 2.20 9.10
CA GLY A 138 -5.90 1.24 8.33
C GLY A 138 -4.66 0.72 9.03
N VAL A 139 -3.99 -0.19 8.33
CA VAL A 139 -2.73 -0.79 8.74
C VAL A 139 -1.77 -0.86 7.58
N ALA A 140 -0.51 -0.47 7.83
CA ALA A 140 0.58 -0.66 6.91
C ALA A 140 1.34 -1.95 7.26
N VAL A 141 1.42 -2.84 6.29
CA VAL A 141 2.04 -4.17 6.42
C VAL A 141 3.19 -4.28 5.41
N CYS A 142 4.36 -4.71 5.87
CA CYS A 142 5.46 -4.99 4.96
C CYS A 142 5.17 -6.26 4.15
N SER A 143 5.44 -6.20 2.84
CA SER A 143 5.36 -7.30 1.87
C SER A 143 5.89 -8.63 2.41
N LYS A 144 7.01 -8.59 3.14
CA LYS A 144 7.71 -9.76 3.70
C LYS A 144 6.84 -10.55 4.69
N LEU A 145 5.98 -9.89 5.46
CA LEU A 145 5.06 -10.58 6.36
C LEU A 145 4.02 -11.39 5.57
N LEU A 146 3.54 -10.84 4.45
CA LEU A 146 2.63 -11.57 3.56
C LEU A 146 3.35 -12.74 2.88
N SER A 147 4.60 -12.55 2.45
CA SER A 147 5.40 -13.64 1.88
C SER A 147 5.54 -14.80 2.86
N GLN A 148 5.78 -14.53 4.15
CA GLN A 148 5.81 -15.57 5.17
C GLN A 148 4.43 -16.20 5.39
N ALA A 149 3.40 -15.37 5.54
CA ALA A 149 2.05 -15.82 5.85
C ALA A 149 1.45 -16.72 4.75
N PHE A 150 1.77 -16.44 3.48
CA PHE A 150 1.38 -17.29 2.36
C PHE A 150 2.38 -18.42 2.06
N GLY A 151 3.49 -18.50 2.79
CA GLY A 151 4.52 -19.50 2.56
C GLY A 151 5.19 -19.37 1.19
N LEU A 152 5.41 -18.13 0.72
CA LEU A 152 6.04 -17.81 -0.57
C LEU A 152 7.56 -18.06 -0.54
N SER A 153 7.98 -19.22 -0.08
CA SER A 153 9.38 -19.63 -0.03
C SER A 153 9.62 -20.80 -0.96
N VAL A 154 10.70 -20.75 -1.74
CA VAL A 154 11.07 -21.78 -2.72
C VAL A 154 12.52 -22.19 -2.54
N GLY A 155 12.91 -23.39 -2.97
CA GLY A 155 14.31 -23.78 -3.06
C GLY A 155 15.08 -22.86 -4.01
N LYS A 156 16.36 -22.61 -3.73
CA LYS A 156 17.19 -21.74 -4.59
C LYS A 156 17.25 -22.26 -6.03
N GLU A 157 17.33 -23.56 -6.20
CA GLU A 157 17.34 -24.29 -7.46
C GLU A 157 16.00 -24.24 -8.24
N GLU A 158 14.91 -23.89 -7.56
CA GLU A 158 13.60 -23.69 -8.20
C GLU A 158 13.56 -22.35 -8.93
N ALA A 159 14.07 -21.29 -8.30
CA ALA A 159 14.14 -19.96 -8.90
C ALA A 159 15.36 -19.79 -9.81
N VAL A 160 16.57 -20.10 -9.36
CA VAL A 160 17.80 -19.98 -10.16
C VAL A 160 17.94 -21.21 -11.05
N CYS A 161 17.68 -21.06 -12.35
CA CYS A 161 17.69 -22.20 -13.25
C CYS A 161 18.22 -21.89 -14.65
N ASN A 162 18.72 -22.94 -15.32
CA ASN A 162 19.20 -22.85 -16.68
C ASN A 162 18.03 -22.85 -17.67
N VAL A 163 17.95 -21.83 -18.52
CA VAL A 163 17.09 -21.78 -19.69
C VAL A 163 17.91 -21.38 -20.91
N MET A 164 17.74 -22.11 -22.01
CA MET A 164 18.45 -21.84 -23.27
C MET A 164 19.99 -21.75 -23.13
N GLY A 165 20.58 -22.50 -22.18
CA GLY A 165 22.02 -22.46 -21.91
C GLY A 165 22.46 -21.39 -20.92
N THR A 166 21.57 -20.49 -20.50
CA THR A 166 21.84 -19.39 -19.56
C THR A 166 21.26 -19.70 -18.19
N VAL A 167 22.09 -19.63 -17.14
CA VAL A 167 21.61 -19.67 -15.75
C VAL A 167 21.09 -18.29 -15.38
N VAL A 168 19.78 -18.18 -15.11
CA VAL A 168 19.12 -16.91 -14.81
C VAL A 168 19.14 -16.65 -13.31
N ASP A 169 19.70 -15.51 -12.89
CA ASP A 169 19.51 -14.93 -11.57
C ASP A 169 18.28 -14.00 -11.59
N PRO A 170 17.26 -14.23 -10.74
CA PRO A 170 16.06 -13.40 -10.70
C PRO A 170 16.33 -11.91 -10.39
N HIS A 171 17.41 -11.56 -9.70
CA HIS A 171 17.75 -10.15 -9.39
C HIS A 171 18.23 -9.39 -10.62
N GLU A 172 18.80 -10.11 -11.59
CA GLU A 172 19.33 -9.57 -12.84
C GLU A 172 18.34 -9.75 -14.00
N ILE A 173 17.07 -10.06 -13.70
CA ILE A 173 16.10 -10.49 -14.72
C ILE A 173 15.95 -9.51 -15.89
N THR A 174 16.13 -8.21 -15.66
CA THR A 174 16.04 -7.17 -16.71
C THR A 174 17.28 -7.05 -17.57
N SER A 175 18.41 -7.69 -17.20
CA SER A 175 19.64 -7.72 -18.00
C SER A 175 19.60 -8.77 -19.13
N TYR A 176 18.71 -9.75 -19.04
CA TYR A 176 18.61 -10.82 -20.03
C TYR A 176 17.73 -10.44 -21.24
N PRO A 177 18.01 -10.99 -22.42
CA PRO A 177 17.16 -10.85 -23.61
C PRO A 177 15.73 -11.34 -23.37
N LEU A 178 14.78 -10.79 -24.15
CA LEU A 178 13.35 -11.10 -24.02
C LEU A 178 13.06 -12.60 -24.18
N GLU A 179 13.76 -13.27 -25.10
CA GLU A 179 13.59 -14.69 -25.38
C GLU A 179 13.99 -15.56 -24.17
N VAL A 180 15.07 -15.18 -23.48
CA VAL A 180 15.54 -15.84 -22.27
C VAL A 180 14.54 -15.63 -21.13
N ARG A 181 14.05 -14.40 -20.97
CA ARG A 181 13.02 -14.06 -19.97
C ARG A 181 11.72 -14.81 -20.19
N ASP A 182 11.28 -14.97 -21.43
CA ASP A 182 10.06 -15.72 -21.78
C ASP A 182 10.22 -17.22 -21.54
N ALA A 183 11.39 -17.79 -21.85
CA ALA A 183 11.72 -19.16 -21.50
C ALA A 183 11.77 -19.37 -19.98
N TYR A 184 12.39 -18.43 -19.26
CA TYR A 184 12.47 -18.43 -17.80
C TYR A 184 11.08 -18.35 -17.15
N TYR A 185 10.23 -17.41 -17.57
CA TYR A 185 8.87 -17.26 -17.09
C TYR A 185 8.06 -18.56 -17.20
N ARG A 186 8.04 -19.19 -18.39
CA ARG A 186 7.34 -20.46 -18.61
C ARG A 186 7.83 -21.55 -17.65
N LYS A 187 9.14 -21.65 -17.47
CA LYS A 187 9.76 -22.60 -16.55
C LYS A 187 9.42 -22.30 -15.08
N CYS A 188 9.36 -21.03 -14.68
CA CYS A 188 8.96 -20.62 -13.33
C CYS A 188 7.50 -20.95 -13.04
N VAL A 189 6.58 -20.73 -13.99
CA VAL A 189 5.15 -21.11 -13.84
C VAL A 189 4.98 -22.60 -13.55
N GLU A 190 5.80 -23.45 -14.19
CA GLU A 190 5.75 -24.90 -14.00
C GLU A 190 6.40 -25.35 -12.69
N ARG A 191 7.52 -24.72 -12.29
CA ARG A 191 8.33 -25.17 -11.14
C ARG A 191 7.90 -24.57 -9.81
N ILE A 192 7.46 -23.31 -9.80
CA ILE A 192 7.17 -22.57 -8.56
C ILE A 192 5.73 -22.86 -8.13
N SER A 193 5.57 -23.88 -7.28
CA SER A 193 4.25 -24.38 -6.87
C SER A 193 3.40 -23.35 -6.12
N VAL A 194 4.01 -22.33 -5.51
CA VAL A 194 3.28 -21.30 -4.76
C VAL A 194 2.38 -20.42 -5.64
N PHE A 195 2.62 -20.40 -6.96
CA PHE A 195 1.77 -19.70 -7.92
C PHE A 195 0.73 -20.59 -8.60
N GLN A 196 0.68 -21.88 -8.26
CA GLN A 196 -0.26 -22.82 -8.86
C GLN A 196 -1.72 -22.41 -8.60
N GLY A 197 -2.52 -22.40 -9.67
CA GLY A 197 -3.94 -22.00 -9.63
C GLY A 197 -4.17 -20.49 -9.73
N LEU A 198 -3.12 -19.68 -9.88
CA LEU A 198 -3.22 -18.25 -10.15
C LEU A 198 -3.11 -17.97 -11.66
N SER A 199 -3.89 -17.01 -12.14
CA SER A 199 -3.76 -16.46 -13.49
C SER A 199 -2.80 -15.26 -13.44
N LEU A 200 -1.51 -15.52 -13.51
CA LEU A 200 -0.45 -14.52 -13.44
C LEU A 200 0.07 -14.16 -14.84
N GLN A 201 0.47 -12.91 -15.01
CA GLN A 201 1.21 -12.44 -16.17
C GLN A 201 2.71 -12.52 -15.90
N ARG A 202 3.53 -12.41 -16.96
CA ARG A 202 5.00 -12.41 -16.85
C ARG A 202 5.52 -11.42 -15.81
N ARG A 203 5.03 -10.18 -15.87
CA ARG A 203 5.43 -9.11 -14.94
C ARG A 203 5.10 -9.43 -13.47
N ASP A 204 4.04 -10.19 -13.20
CA ASP A 204 3.68 -10.56 -11.82
C ASP A 204 4.73 -11.51 -11.24
N ILE A 205 5.15 -12.51 -12.03
CA ILE A 205 6.18 -13.47 -11.62
C ILE A 205 7.57 -12.81 -11.57
N GLU A 206 7.94 -12.05 -12.59
CA GLU A 206 9.23 -11.34 -12.63
C GLU A 206 9.36 -10.35 -11.47
N SER A 207 8.29 -9.61 -11.14
CA SER A 207 8.33 -8.64 -10.03
C SER A 207 8.43 -9.33 -8.66
N SER A 208 7.72 -10.45 -8.47
CA SER A 208 7.83 -11.28 -7.27
C SER A 208 9.25 -11.81 -7.06
N LEU A 209 9.90 -12.25 -8.15
CA LEU A 209 11.26 -12.76 -8.16
C LEU A 209 12.31 -11.65 -7.96
N ALA A 210 12.11 -10.48 -8.56
CA ALA A 210 13.01 -9.34 -8.41
C ALA A 210 12.97 -8.74 -6.99
N LEU A 211 11.86 -8.90 -6.27
CA LEU A 211 11.73 -8.52 -4.86
C LEU A 211 12.20 -9.61 -3.89
N ALA A 212 12.57 -10.79 -4.40
CA ALA A 212 12.94 -11.89 -3.55
C ALA A 212 14.26 -11.61 -2.82
N ASP A 213 14.42 -12.14 -1.60
CA ASP A 213 15.70 -12.20 -0.86
C ASP A 213 16.45 -10.88 -0.57
N ILE A 214 15.90 -9.70 -0.86
CA ILE A 214 16.57 -8.41 -0.58
C ILE A 214 16.83 -8.21 0.94
N SER A 215 16.10 -8.94 1.79
CA SER A 215 16.02 -8.69 3.24
C SER A 215 15.52 -9.93 4.00
N LYS A 216 16.18 -11.06 3.79
CA LYS A 216 15.67 -12.34 4.28
C LYS A 216 15.68 -12.44 5.83
N PRO A 217 14.59 -12.90 6.47
CA PRO A 217 14.56 -13.16 7.91
C PRO A 217 15.60 -14.22 8.30
N ARG A 218 16.31 -14.01 9.41
CA ARG A 218 17.22 -15.02 9.99
C ARG A 218 16.45 -16.11 10.75
N ILE A 219 15.51 -16.77 10.07
CA ILE A 219 14.69 -17.85 10.61
C ILE A 219 15.12 -19.17 9.95
N ALA A 220 15.32 -20.22 10.75
CA ALA A 220 15.85 -21.50 10.29
C ALA A 220 15.04 -22.11 9.14
N ALA A 221 13.70 -21.95 9.15
CA ALA A 221 12.80 -22.43 8.11
C ALA A 221 13.10 -21.85 6.71
N TYR A 222 13.75 -20.69 6.63
CA TYR A 222 14.12 -20.07 5.37
C TYR A 222 15.56 -20.39 4.96
N LYS A 223 16.36 -21.10 5.77
CA LYS A 223 17.74 -21.45 5.39
C LYS A 223 17.76 -22.13 4.02
N ASP A 224 18.63 -21.65 3.12
CA ASP A 224 18.78 -22.13 1.73
C ASP A 224 17.55 -21.98 0.80
N ARG A 225 16.50 -21.29 1.25
CA ARG A 225 15.32 -20.94 0.46
C ARG A 225 15.35 -19.48 -0.01
N ILE A 226 14.64 -19.17 -1.09
CA ILE A 226 14.38 -17.81 -1.54
C ILE A 226 12.99 -17.40 -1.08
N LEU A 227 12.84 -16.25 -0.41
CA LEU A 227 11.53 -15.70 -0.03
C LEU A 227 11.05 -14.75 -1.14
N LEU A 228 10.03 -15.16 -1.88
CA LEU A 228 9.46 -14.41 -3.00
C LEU A 228 8.57 -13.26 -2.53
N GLY A 229 8.50 -12.17 -3.30
CA GLY A 229 7.57 -11.08 -3.05
C GLY A 229 6.11 -11.46 -3.32
N PRO A 230 5.12 -10.88 -2.64
CA PRO A 230 3.71 -11.15 -2.92
C PRO A 230 3.29 -10.58 -4.29
N VAL A 231 2.27 -11.19 -4.90
CA VAL A 231 1.63 -10.74 -6.15
C VAL A 231 0.16 -10.46 -5.92
N LEU A 232 -0.49 -9.72 -6.82
CA LEU A 232 -1.92 -9.40 -6.73
C LEU A 232 -2.26 -8.67 -5.41
N CYS A 233 -1.42 -7.70 -5.04
CA CYS A 233 -1.44 -7.10 -3.72
C CYS A 233 -2.71 -6.26 -3.46
N ASN A 234 -3.37 -5.70 -4.48
CA ASN A 234 -4.66 -5.04 -4.27
C ASN A 234 -5.75 -6.04 -3.90
N GLU A 235 -5.76 -7.23 -4.52
CA GLU A 235 -6.65 -8.31 -4.15
C GLU A 235 -6.38 -8.81 -2.73
N ILE A 236 -5.11 -9.05 -2.38
CA ILE A 236 -4.73 -9.46 -1.02
C ILE A 236 -5.22 -8.42 0.00
N ALA A 237 -4.95 -7.14 -0.24
CA ALA A 237 -5.31 -6.05 0.65
C ALA A 237 -6.84 -5.95 0.83
N ALA A 238 -7.62 -6.06 -0.26
CA ALA A 238 -9.08 -5.98 -0.19
C ALA A 238 -9.69 -7.13 0.61
N VAL A 239 -9.25 -8.37 0.36
CA VAL A 239 -9.71 -9.54 1.11
C VAL A 239 -9.31 -9.45 2.59
N MET A 240 -8.07 -9.04 2.86
CA MET A 240 -7.58 -8.87 4.23
C MET A 240 -8.36 -7.78 4.96
N SER A 241 -8.65 -6.67 4.30
CA SER A 241 -9.47 -5.59 4.85
C SER A 241 -10.86 -6.06 5.28
N GLU A 242 -11.58 -6.79 4.42
CA GLU A 242 -12.91 -7.34 4.74
C GLU A 242 -12.84 -8.30 5.93
N ARG A 243 -11.84 -9.19 5.94
CA ARG A 243 -11.65 -10.19 6.99
C ARG A 243 -11.25 -9.57 8.33
N LEU A 244 -10.28 -8.65 8.34
CA LEU A 244 -9.88 -7.94 9.56
C LEU A 244 -11.04 -7.16 10.17
N THR A 245 -11.83 -6.48 9.35
CA THR A 245 -13.01 -5.74 9.80
C THR A 245 -14.01 -6.68 10.49
N GLY A 246 -14.25 -7.86 9.90
CA GLY A 246 -15.09 -8.90 10.50
C GLY A 246 -14.53 -9.46 11.81
N LEU A 247 -13.25 -9.84 11.81
CA LEU A 247 -12.55 -10.40 12.98
C LEU A 247 -12.51 -9.42 14.16
N ILE A 248 -12.25 -8.14 13.92
CA ILE A 248 -12.26 -7.11 14.97
C ILE A 248 -13.65 -7.01 15.59
N ARG A 249 -14.71 -6.98 14.78
CA ARG A 249 -16.09 -6.92 15.27
C ARG A 249 -16.45 -8.17 16.08
N GLU A 250 -16.08 -9.35 15.60
CA GLU A 250 -16.33 -10.62 16.28
C GLU A 250 -15.59 -10.71 17.62
N LYS A 251 -14.26 -10.53 17.61
CA LYS A 251 -13.40 -10.66 18.80
C LYS A 251 -13.68 -9.60 19.85
N SER A 252 -14.07 -8.39 19.44
CA SER A 252 -14.51 -7.33 20.35
C SER A 252 -15.97 -7.45 20.80
N ARG A 253 -16.72 -8.46 20.31
CA ARG A 253 -18.16 -8.65 20.58
C ARG A 253 -19.00 -7.42 20.21
N GLY A 254 -18.62 -6.72 19.14
CA GLY A 254 -19.29 -5.52 18.64
C GLY A 254 -18.96 -4.24 19.39
N GLU A 255 -18.09 -4.28 20.41
CA GLU A 255 -17.58 -3.07 21.09
C GLU A 255 -16.88 -2.13 20.08
N ILE A 256 -16.11 -2.72 19.17
CA ILE A 256 -15.39 -2.03 18.11
C ILE A 256 -15.96 -2.54 16.78
N SER A 257 -16.54 -1.65 15.99
CA SER A 257 -17.18 -2.00 14.73
C SER A 257 -16.76 -1.04 13.61
N PRO A 258 -15.58 -1.28 13.00
CA PRO A 258 -15.15 -0.48 11.86
C PRO A 258 -16.13 -0.60 10.69
N ARG A 259 -16.38 0.53 10.01
CA ARG A 259 -17.10 0.57 8.72
C ARG A 259 -16.26 -0.01 7.59
N GLY A 260 -14.96 0.28 7.64
CA GLY A 260 -13.94 -0.29 6.78
C GLY A 260 -12.56 0.05 7.32
N LEU A 261 -11.56 -0.71 6.89
CA LEU A 261 -10.16 -0.51 7.23
C LEU A 261 -9.34 -0.61 5.97
N THR A 262 -8.46 0.32 5.67
CA THR A 262 -7.55 0.14 4.54
C THR A 262 -6.34 -0.71 4.96
N VAL A 263 -5.94 -1.65 4.10
CA VAL A 263 -4.68 -2.38 4.24
C VAL A 263 -3.73 -1.85 3.18
N VAL A 264 -2.55 -1.40 3.59
CA VAL A 264 -1.50 -0.91 2.69
C VAL A 264 -0.31 -1.87 2.75
N ILE A 265 0.10 -2.35 1.59
CA ILE A 265 1.21 -3.29 1.41
C ILE A 265 2.36 -2.56 0.75
N TYR A 266 3.52 -2.57 1.39
CA TYR A 266 4.69 -1.87 0.88
C TYR A 266 5.97 -2.69 1.04
N ASP A 267 6.96 -2.36 0.22
CA ASP A 267 8.33 -2.90 0.30
C ASP A 267 9.33 -1.75 0.45
N THR A 268 10.29 -1.92 1.37
CA THR A 268 11.30 -0.90 1.73
C THR A 268 12.51 -0.88 0.82
N ASP A 269 12.79 -2.00 0.15
CA ASP A 269 14.06 -2.23 -0.52
C ASP A 269 13.77 -2.46 -2.00
N THR A 270 13.37 -1.39 -2.69
CA THR A 270 12.97 -1.56 -4.09
C THR A 270 14.19 -1.43 -5.03
N PRO A 271 14.48 -2.46 -5.84
CA PRO A 271 15.43 -2.31 -6.92
C PRO A 271 14.81 -1.47 -8.04
N TYR A 272 15.62 -0.65 -8.71
CA TYR A 272 15.31 -0.01 -10.00
C TYR A 272 14.64 -1.01 -10.97
N THR A 273 15.06 -2.28 -10.91
CA THR A 273 14.53 -3.45 -11.60
C THR A 273 13.01 -3.62 -11.45
N TYR A 274 12.42 -3.43 -10.26
CA TYR A 274 10.98 -3.59 -10.06
C TYR A 274 10.18 -2.57 -10.88
N HIS A 275 10.58 -1.29 -10.82
CA HIS A 275 9.91 -0.23 -11.60
C HIS A 275 10.03 -0.49 -13.10
N GLN A 276 11.17 -1.02 -13.55
CA GLN A 276 11.38 -1.41 -14.95
C GLN A 276 10.47 -2.58 -15.37
N ILE A 277 10.40 -3.66 -14.58
CA ILE A 277 9.53 -4.83 -14.86
C ILE A 277 8.06 -4.42 -14.93
N MET A 278 7.65 -3.54 -14.02
CA MET A 278 6.26 -3.07 -13.95
C MET A 278 5.94 -2.00 -15.01
N GLY A 279 6.94 -1.48 -15.73
CA GLY A 279 6.78 -0.50 -16.81
C GLY A 279 6.57 0.94 -16.33
N PHE A 280 6.99 1.27 -15.11
CA PHE A 280 6.78 2.60 -14.51
C PHE A 280 7.82 3.65 -14.91
N GLN A 281 8.94 3.24 -15.53
CA GLN A 281 10.01 4.18 -15.90
C GLN A 281 9.78 4.89 -17.23
N ASP A 282 9.06 4.24 -18.16
CA ASP A 282 8.97 4.67 -19.55
C ASP A 282 7.59 5.23 -19.94
N ASP A 283 6.61 5.18 -19.03
CA ASP A 283 5.23 5.61 -19.33
C ASP A 283 5.10 7.14 -19.50
N GLY A 284 6.10 7.89 -19.01
CA GLY A 284 6.14 9.34 -19.03
C GLY A 284 5.00 10.02 -18.25
N LEU A 285 4.04 9.32 -17.66
CA LEU A 285 2.91 9.92 -16.95
C LEU A 285 3.08 9.82 -15.43
N SER A 286 3.70 8.71 -14.97
CA SER A 286 3.92 8.47 -13.56
C SER A 286 5.37 8.77 -13.15
N PRO A 287 5.58 9.42 -12.00
CA PRO A 287 6.91 9.59 -11.46
C PRO A 287 7.33 8.33 -10.68
N VAL A 288 8.62 8.03 -10.73
CA VAL A 288 9.24 7.03 -9.86
C VAL A 288 9.24 7.57 -8.42
N LEU A 289 8.60 6.85 -7.51
CA LEU A 289 8.58 7.16 -6.09
C LEU A 289 9.94 6.82 -5.47
N SER A 290 10.46 7.71 -4.62
CA SER A 290 11.76 7.50 -3.98
C SER A 290 11.60 6.79 -2.63
N GLY A 291 12.47 5.81 -2.35
CA GLY A 291 12.64 5.23 -1.01
C GLY A 291 11.78 4.01 -0.65
N LEU A 292 10.66 3.75 -1.35
CA LEU A 292 9.87 2.51 -1.20
C LEU A 292 8.93 2.28 -2.38
N VAL A 293 8.34 1.08 -2.47
CA VAL A 293 7.22 0.77 -3.35
C VAL A 293 5.97 0.44 -2.56
N VAL A 294 4.86 1.09 -2.89
CA VAL A 294 3.53 0.65 -2.49
C VAL A 294 3.09 -0.43 -3.47
N MET A 295 3.06 -1.67 -3.02
CA MET A 295 2.73 -2.83 -3.87
C MET A 295 1.22 -2.98 -4.04
N GLY A 296 0.44 -2.71 -2.99
CA GLY A 296 -1.01 -2.84 -3.02
C GLY A 296 -1.70 -2.04 -1.93
N ALA A 297 -2.96 -1.69 -2.17
CA ALA A 297 -3.82 -1.10 -1.14
C ALA A 297 -5.28 -1.50 -1.37
N SER A 298 -6.02 -1.67 -0.28
CA SER A 298 -7.48 -1.71 -0.34
C SER A 298 -8.06 -0.29 -0.33
N GLY A 299 -9.29 -0.16 -0.80
CA GLY A 299 -9.96 1.10 -0.99
C GLY A 299 -9.80 1.62 -2.41
N THR A 300 -10.89 2.14 -2.97
CA THR A 300 -10.89 2.78 -4.28
C THR A 300 -9.94 4.00 -4.29
N ILE A 301 -9.58 4.52 -5.48
CA ILE A 301 -8.71 5.71 -5.56
C ILE A 301 -9.36 6.91 -4.86
N ASP A 302 -10.68 6.99 -4.87
CA ASP A 302 -11.43 8.04 -4.18
C ASP A 302 -11.47 7.82 -2.67
N ALA A 303 -11.65 6.57 -2.23
CA ALA A 303 -11.81 6.23 -0.82
C ALA A 303 -10.51 6.39 -0.04
N PHE A 304 -9.42 5.92 -0.63
CA PHE A 304 -8.08 6.08 -0.10
C PHE A 304 -7.12 6.40 -1.23
N ARG A 305 -6.71 7.67 -1.29
CA ARG A 305 -5.84 8.16 -2.37
C ARG A 305 -4.50 7.43 -2.31
N TRP A 306 -3.95 7.07 -3.47
CA TRP A 306 -2.64 6.42 -3.55
C TRP A 306 -1.53 7.26 -2.90
N LEU A 307 -1.63 8.59 -2.99
CA LEU A 307 -0.76 9.53 -2.29
C LEU A 307 -0.78 9.34 -0.76
N TYR A 308 -1.94 9.00 -0.18
CA TYR A 308 -2.05 8.69 1.24
C TYR A 308 -1.44 7.32 1.56
N ALA A 309 -1.66 6.32 0.70
CA ALA A 309 -1.00 5.02 0.82
C ALA A 309 0.54 5.16 0.78
N TYR A 310 1.06 6.01 -0.11
CA TYR A 310 2.48 6.33 -0.17
C TYR A 310 2.98 7.03 1.10
N ARG A 311 2.28 8.08 1.58
CA ARG A 311 2.64 8.78 2.82
C ARG A 311 2.67 7.82 4.02
N VAL A 312 1.62 7.03 4.20
CA VAL A 312 1.52 6.05 5.28
C VAL A 312 2.64 5.03 5.20
N SER A 313 2.97 4.55 3.98
CA SER A 313 4.08 3.61 3.78
C SER A 313 5.44 4.23 4.17
N LEU A 314 5.66 5.51 3.85
CA LEU A 314 6.90 6.21 4.23
C LEU A 314 7.01 6.35 5.76
N VAL A 315 5.91 6.69 6.42
CA VAL A 315 5.88 6.77 7.89
C VAL A 315 6.10 5.38 8.49
N ALA A 316 5.44 4.34 7.97
CA ALA A 316 5.61 2.97 8.43
C ALA A 316 7.04 2.48 8.25
N GLN A 317 7.67 2.69 7.08
CA GLN A 317 9.09 2.37 6.84
C GLN A 317 9.99 3.08 7.86
N LYS A 318 9.76 4.36 8.11
CA LYS A 318 10.53 5.17 9.08
C LYS A 318 10.34 4.72 10.52
N ILE A 319 9.17 4.22 10.88
CA ILE A 319 8.91 3.67 12.22
C ILE A 319 9.57 2.30 12.34
N GLN A 320 9.50 1.50 11.28
CA GLN A 320 10.04 0.16 11.28
C GLN A 320 11.58 0.17 11.22
N LYS A 321 12.30 1.08 10.53
CA LYS A 321 13.80 1.15 10.48
C LYS A 321 14.52 -0.21 10.51
N SER A 322 14.13 -1.19 9.69
CA SER A 322 14.67 -2.57 9.67
C SER A 322 14.31 -3.48 10.87
N SER A 323 13.47 -3.03 11.79
CA SER A 323 13.02 -3.75 12.99
C SER A 323 12.12 -4.95 12.71
N LEU A 324 11.71 -5.24 11.47
CA LEU A 324 11.02 -6.48 11.16
C LEU A 324 11.83 -7.70 11.65
N TYR A 325 13.15 -7.65 11.47
CA TYR A 325 14.07 -8.73 11.87
C TYR A 325 15.41 -8.23 12.45
N SER A 326 15.62 -6.91 12.59
CA SER A 326 16.86 -6.37 13.15
C SER A 326 16.95 -6.60 14.66
N GLN A 327 17.92 -7.42 15.07
CA GLN A 327 18.22 -7.70 16.48
C GLN A 327 18.95 -6.55 17.18
N VAL A 328 19.43 -5.53 16.45
CA VAL A 328 20.23 -4.42 17.00
C VAL A 328 19.45 -3.65 18.07
N HIS A 329 18.14 -3.50 17.91
CA HIS A 329 17.29 -2.80 18.87
C HIS A 329 16.45 -3.74 19.75
N SER A 330 16.43 -5.05 19.46
CA SER A 330 15.61 -6.07 20.16
C SER A 330 14.15 -5.67 20.37
N ARG A 331 13.61 -4.87 19.44
CA ARG A 331 12.23 -4.45 19.37
C ARG A 331 11.78 -4.65 17.93
N PHE A 332 10.72 -5.41 17.74
CA PHE A 332 10.24 -5.81 16.43
C PHE A 332 8.92 -5.14 16.14
N ILE A 333 8.82 -4.46 15.00
CA ILE A 333 7.62 -3.72 14.62
C ILE A 333 7.08 -4.29 13.30
N PRO A 334 6.27 -5.37 13.34
CA PRO A 334 5.78 -6.00 12.12
C PRO A 334 4.85 -5.10 11.29
N PHE A 335 4.00 -4.31 11.95
CA PHE A 335 3.02 -3.47 11.27
C PHE A 335 2.73 -2.21 12.09
N VAL A 336 2.15 -1.22 11.41
CA VAL A 336 1.85 0.10 11.98
C VAL A 336 0.40 0.44 11.66
N PHE A 337 -0.40 0.71 12.69
CA PHE A 337 -1.76 1.22 12.53
C PHE A 337 -1.73 2.72 12.30
N PHE A 338 -2.67 3.22 11.51
CA PHE A 338 -2.83 4.65 11.29
C PHE A 338 -4.29 5.09 11.39
N GLY A 339 -4.48 6.32 11.84
CA GLY A 339 -5.76 7.01 11.98
C GLY A 339 -5.60 8.51 11.79
N VAL A 340 -6.72 9.23 11.83
CA VAL A 340 -6.73 10.69 11.71
C VAL A 340 -6.70 11.37 13.09
N LEU A 341 -6.61 12.71 13.09
CA LEU A 341 -6.62 13.50 14.31
C LEU A 341 -8.00 13.54 14.99
N VAL A 342 -9.06 13.76 14.20
CA VAL A 342 -10.46 13.83 14.66
C VAL A 342 -11.39 13.17 13.65
N TRP A 343 -12.45 12.51 14.12
CA TRP A 343 -13.37 11.74 13.26
C TRP A 343 -13.93 12.51 12.06
N ARG A 344 -14.19 13.83 12.20
CA ARG A 344 -14.64 14.68 11.08
C ARG A 344 -13.64 14.69 9.93
N ASP A 345 -12.34 14.69 10.22
CA ASP A 345 -11.31 14.65 9.18
C ASP A 345 -11.35 13.32 8.42
N ALA A 346 -11.71 12.22 9.09
CA ALA A 346 -11.90 10.94 8.41
C ALA A 346 -13.01 11.05 7.37
N GLU A 347 -14.18 11.58 7.73
CA GLU A 347 -15.31 11.76 6.80
C GLU A 347 -15.00 12.70 5.61
N ILE A 348 -14.07 13.64 5.77
CA ILE A 348 -13.66 14.55 4.69
C ILE A 348 -12.58 13.91 3.80
N LEU A 349 -11.65 13.18 4.39
CA LEU A 349 -10.45 12.71 3.72
C LEU A 349 -10.57 11.29 3.18
N LEU A 350 -11.44 10.48 3.79
CA LEU A 350 -11.60 9.05 3.58
C LEU A 350 -13.08 8.74 3.30
N ASP A 351 -13.30 7.84 2.35
CA ASP A 351 -14.62 7.22 2.18
C ASP A 351 -14.66 5.94 3.00
N MET A 352 -15.09 6.08 4.26
CA MET A 352 -15.03 5.02 5.28
C MET A 352 -15.79 3.75 4.88
N ASP A 353 -16.87 3.88 4.10
CA ASP A 353 -17.65 2.73 3.62
C ASP A 353 -16.93 1.94 2.53
N ASN A 354 -15.91 2.54 1.91
CA ASN A 354 -15.29 2.00 0.71
C ASN A 354 -13.81 1.67 0.88
N LEU A 355 -13.25 1.79 2.09
CA LEU A 355 -11.85 1.44 2.41
C LEU A 355 -11.50 -0.05 2.20
N HIS A 356 -12.50 -0.92 2.20
CA HIS A 356 -12.31 -2.36 1.99
C HIS A 356 -12.36 -2.79 0.53
N ARG A 357 -12.91 -1.93 -0.35
CA ARG A 357 -13.16 -2.30 -1.74
C ARG A 357 -11.89 -2.65 -2.49
N LEU A 358 -12.03 -3.52 -3.49
CA LEU A 358 -10.95 -3.80 -4.42
C LEU A 358 -10.64 -2.55 -5.23
N ARG A 359 -9.40 -2.06 -5.12
CA ARG A 359 -8.93 -0.88 -5.84
C ARG A 359 -8.97 -1.07 -7.36
N TYR A 360 -8.30 -2.10 -7.84
CA TYR A 360 -8.33 -2.69 -9.17
C TYR A 360 -7.47 -3.95 -9.11
N ARG A 361 -7.50 -4.80 -10.15
CA ARG A 361 -6.76 -6.06 -10.15
C ARG A 361 -5.25 -5.86 -10.29
N GLY A 362 -4.46 -6.72 -9.65
CA GLY A 362 -3.00 -6.72 -9.69
C GLY A 362 -2.36 -5.87 -8.59
N ASN A 363 -1.08 -5.56 -8.78
CA ASN A 363 -0.37 -4.61 -7.92
C ASN A 363 -0.74 -3.16 -8.31
N ILE A 364 -0.45 -2.20 -7.42
CA ILE A 364 -0.64 -0.78 -7.71
C ILE A 364 0.12 -0.40 -8.98
N CYS A 365 -0.55 0.36 -9.84
CA CYS A 365 -0.03 0.89 -11.08
C CYS A 365 -0.01 2.43 -10.99
N PRO A 366 1.14 3.06 -10.67
CA PRO A 366 1.27 4.51 -10.59
C PRO A 366 0.78 5.23 -11.85
N ALA A 367 0.96 4.65 -13.04
CA ALA A 367 0.41 5.19 -14.30
C ALA A 367 -1.11 5.36 -14.24
N LEU A 368 -1.82 4.33 -13.78
CA LEU A 368 -3.27 4.34 -13.65
C LEU A 368 -3.73 5.34 -12.58
N GLU A 369 -3.01 5.39 -11.45
CA GLU A 369 -3.26 6.36 -10.38
C GLU A 369 -3.11 7.79 -10.87
N SER A 370 -2.00 8.09 -11.55
CA SER A 370 -1.71 9.40 -12.11
C SER A 370 -2.71 9.78 -13.20
N ALA A 371 -3.05 8.85 -14.10
CA ALA A 371 -4.08 9.04 -15.11
C ALA A 371 -5.43 9.40 -14.48
N TYR A 372 -5.86 8.65 -13.47
CA TYR A 372 -7.13 8.91 -12.79
C TYR A 372 -7.15 10.27 -12.08
N LEU A 373 -6.04 10.70 -11.48
CA LEU A 373 -5.95 11.97 -10.76
C LEU A 373 -5.79 13.19 -11.69
N LEU A 374 -5.23 13.00 -12.88
CA LEU A 374 -4.84 14.08 -13.78
C LEU A 374 -5.97 15.08 -14.11
N PRO A 375 -7.22 14.66 -14.42
CA PRO A 375 -8.30 15.60 -14.70
C PRO A 375 -8.56 16.61 -13.57
N GLY A 376 -8.40 16.18 -12.31
CA GLY A 376 -8.55 17.04 -11.13
C GLY A 376 -7.33 17.94 -10.85
N VAL A 377 -6.17 17.58 -11.40
CA VAL A 377 -4.94 18.39 -11.31
C VAL A 377 -4.97 19.50 -12.36
N VAL A 378 -5.34 19.19 -13.60
CA VAL A 378 -5.34 20.12 -14.73
C VAL A 378 -6.41 21.21 -14.61
N THR A 379 -7.59 20.86 -14.09
CA THR A 379 -8.64 21.85 -13.78
C THR A 379 -8.25 22.82 -12.65
N GLN A 380 -7.20 22.51 -11.89
CA GLN A 380 -6.61 23.39 -10.87
C GLN A 380 -5.34 24.11 -11.35
N GLY A 381 -5.08 24.12 -12.67
CA GLY A 381 -4.02 24.92 -13.28
C GLY A 381 -4.16 26.42 -12.98
N PRO A 382 -3.16 27.25 -13.31
CA PRO A 382 -3.02 28.64 -12.86
C PRO A 382 -4.12 29.62 -13.32
N GLN A 383 -5.22 29.14 -13.92
CA GLN A 383 -6.43 29.93 -14.14
C GLN A 383 -7.35 29.99 -12.91
N GLY A 384 -7.00 29.33 -11.79
CA GLY A 384 -7.81 29.28 -10.57
C GLY A 384 -7.12 29.66 -9.26
N ARG A 385 -5.83 30.04 -9.26
CA ARG A 385 -5.29 30.76 -8.10
C ARG A 385 -5.83 32.18 -8.20
N ALA A 386 -6.68 32.59 -7.27
CA ALA A 386 -6.76 34.01 -6.94
C ALA A 386 -5.31 34.44 -6.68
N GLY A 387 -4.73 35.17 -7.63
CA GLY A 387 -3.45 35.82 -7.39
C GLY A 387 -3.62 36.57 -6.08
N PHE A 388 -2.70 36.38 -5.15
CA PHE A 388 -2.71 37.18 -3.94
C PHE A 388 -2.70 38.65 -4.37
N ASP A 389 -3.84 39.32 -4.21
CA ASP A 389 -4.01 40.70 -4.59
C ASP A 389 -3.75 41.55 -3.35
N TRP A 390 -2.65 42.30 -3.38
CA TRP A 390 -2.29 43.25 -2.35
C TRP A 390 -3.40 44.29 -2.11
N ALA A 391 -4.22 44.61 -3.11
CA ALA A 391 -5.35 45.51 -2.95
C ALA A 391 -6.47 44.88 -2.11
N GLU A 392 -6.86 43.64 -2.42
CA GLU A 392 -7.90 42.91 -1.68
C GLU A 392 -7.47 42.61 -0.23
N PHE A 393 -6.20 42.22 -0.02
CA PHE A 393 -5.62 42.03 1.31
C PHE A 393 -5.63 43.32 2.14
N ARG A 394 -5.22 44.46 1.56
CA ARG A 394 -5.23 45.76 2.26
C ARG A 394 -6.65 46.23 2.59
N LYS A 395 -7.62 45.95 1.71
CA LYS A 395 -9.03 46.31 1.90
C LYS A 395 -9.67 45.52 3.06
N GLN A 396 -9.24 44.28 3.27
CA GLN A 396 -9.72 43.44 4.37
C GLN A 396 -9.07 43.77 5.72
N HIS A 397 -7.90 44.42 5.73
CA HIS A 397 -7.09 44.55 6.96
C HIS A 397 -6.82 45.99 7.39
N ASN A 398 -7.25 46.99 6.61
CA ASN A 398 -7.31 48.38 7.06
C ASN A 398 -8.77 48.78 7.36
N ARG A 399 -9.34 48.19 8.41
CA ARG A 399 -10.49 48.78 9.12
C ARG A 399 -10.03 49.43 10.41
#